data_AF-A0A368TJJ0-F1
#
_entry.id   AF-A0A368TJJ0-F1
#
_cell.length_a   1.000
_cell.length_b   1.000
_cell.length_c   1.000
_cell.angle_alpha   90.00
_cell.angle_beta   90.00
_cell.angle_gamma   90.00
#
_symmetry.space_group_name_H-M   'P 1'
#
loop_
_entity.id
_entity.type
_entity.pdbx_description
1 polymer ?
#
loop_
_entity_poly.entity_id
_entity_poly.type
_entity_poly.pdbx_seq_one_letter_code
_entity_poly.pdbx_strand_id
1 'polypeptide(L)'
;MKKFTHAWLAFMAIKRLEETKLSDRNRAYANDLIGWFKDHKDDVAQGAWYPDAVIKDMANSHVLKLTPSDDAENKFKQLPTTYLNYQYGEKSDLRKSSFTVDAVDNLPDRCESIAQSVIDDLKIQESEDKGSPVSPTANHIALLLFMLSHYVADAHMPFHCDSRRFSEGMDLHGYIEGKWEDQIKRFYPVDEDNDRFFYDRDGYPSRAKGSGIDQDYQSSILKTVEDELRDRRFVLSWGKDNNNVWDFMSAICQYSYLLSYCFVATEYDHTNVTRTNWQSLGRISFDEFSVASISDAIDSIARVWFSVWRRYLEWKIE
;
A
#
# COMPACT_ATOMS: atom_id res chain seq x y z
N MET A 1 6.55 4.63 3.68
CA MET A 1 5.65 5.78 4.02
C MET A 1 5.79 6.07 5.52
N LYS A 2 5.06 7.05 6.10
CA LYS A 2 5.09 7.27 7.57
C LYS A 2 3.98 6.50 8.30
N LYS A 3 4.10 6.39 9.62
CA LYS A 3 3.29 5.56 10.51
C LYS A 3 1.77 5.70 10.30
N PHE A 4 1.22 6.89 10.46
CA PHE A 4 -0.24 7.07 10.37
C PHE A 4 -0.72 7.02 8.93
N THR A 5 0.17 7.23 7.95
CA THR A 5 -0.08 6.93 6.55
C THR A 5 -0.33 5.44 6.34
N HIS A 6 0.55 4.57 6.81
CA HIS A 6 0.35 3.11 6.73
C HIS A 6 -0.93 2.66 7.44
N ALA A 7 -1.17 3.18 8.65
CA ALA A 7 -2.36 2.86 9.42
C ALA A 7 -3.65 3.28 8.69
N TRP A 8 -3.68 4.52 8.18
CA TRP A 8 -4.84 5.05 7.47
C TRP A 8 -5.14 4.27 6.18
N LEU A 9 -4.11 3.90 5.41
CA LEU A 9 -4.26 3.08 4.21
C LEU A 9 -4.92 1.72 4.53
N ALA A 10 -4.52 1.08 5.63
CA ALA A 10 -5.10 -0.18 6.07
C ALA A 10 -6.61 -0.05 6.40
N PHE A 11 -6.99 1.01 7.12
CA PHE A 11 -8.41 1.31 7.37
C PHE A 11 -9.19 1.56 6.08
N MET A 12 -8.64 2.38 5.18
CA MET A 12 -9.31 2.71 3.92
C MET A 12 -9.43 1.49 3.00
N ALA A 13 -8.51 0.53 3.07
CA ALA A 13 -8.62 -0.73 2.34
C ALA A 13 -9.81 -1.58 2.80
N ILE A 14 -10.07 -1.63 4.11
CA ILE A 14 -11.26 -2.33 4.64
C ILE A 14 -12.54 -1.60 4.27
N LYS A 15 -12.55 -0.27 4.38
CA LYS A 15 -13.67 0.56 3.92
C LYS A 15 -13.96 0.36 2.43
N ARG A 16 -12.90 0.26 1.62
CA ARG A 16 -12.99 -0.03 0.18
C ARG A 16 -13.66 -1.39 -0.10
N LEU A 17 -13.36 -2.43 0.68
CA LEU A 17 -14.05 -3.73 0.59
C LEU A 17 -15.50 -3.66 1.05
N GLU A 18 -15.80 -2.84 2.05
CA GLU A 18 -17.17 -2.64 2.56
C GLU A 18 -18.06 -2.00 1.48
N GLU A 19 -17.57 -0.95 0.81
CA GLU A 19 -18.35 -0.13 -0.12
C GLU A 19 -18.43 -0.71 -1.54
N THR A 20 -17.48 -1.54 -1.94
CA THR A 20 -17.42 -2.05 -3.32
C THR A 20 -18.51 -3.07 -3.64
N LYS A 21 -18.87 -3.23 -4.92
CA LYS A 21 -19.83 -4.27 -5.35
C LYS A 21 -19.11 -5.59 -5.57
N LEU A 22 -19.53 -6.63 -4.83
CA LEU A 22 -19.02 -8.00 -4.94
C LEU A 22 -20.18 -8.96 -5.22
N SER A 23 -19.91 -10.09 -5.87
CA SER A 23 -20.85 -11.22 -5.94
C SER A 23 -21.16 -11.73 -4.53
N ASP A 24 -22.34 -12.31 -4.29
CA ASP A 24 -22.77 -12.81 -2.98
C ASP A 24 -21.72 -13.67 -2.25
N ARG A 25 -21.09 -14.61 -2.96
CA ARG A 25 -20.02 -15.45 -2.39
C ARG A 25 -18.81 -14.62 -1.91
N ASN A 26 -18.28 -13.76 -2.76
CA ASN A 26 -17.16 -12.87 -2.39
C ASN A 26 -17.56 -11.84 -1.34
N ARG A 27 -18.82 -11.40 -1.30
CA ARG A 27 -19.35 -10.51 -0.25
C ARG A 27 -19.34 -11.20 1.11
N ALA A 28 -19.69 -12.49 1.18
CA ALA A 28 -19.58 -13.25 2.42
C ALA A 28 -18.14 -13.29 2.95
N TYR A 29 -17.16 -13.60 2.10
CA TYR A 29 -15.74 -13.59 2.48
C TYR A 29 -15.25 -12.19 2.92
N ALA A 30 -15.67 -11.15 2.21
CA ALA A 30 -15.31 -9.78 2.56
C ALA A 30 -15.92 -9.36 3.91
N ASN A 31 -17.18 -9.70 4.18
CA ASN A 31 -17.84 -9.38 5.43
C ASN A 31 -17.19 -10.08 6.63
N ASP A 32 -16.71 -11.31 6.45
CA ASP A 32 -15.96 -12.03 7.47
C ASP A 32 -14.64 -11.31 7.81
N LEU A 33 -13.85 -10.94 6.79
CA LEU A 33 -12.63 -10.14 6.97
C LEU A 33 -12.91 -8.78 7.61
N ILE A 34 -13.97 -8.08 7.18
CA ILE A 34 -14.35 -6.76 7.72
C ILE A 34 -14.73 -6.87 9.20
N GLY A 35 -15.54 -7.88 9.55
CA GLY A 35 -15.92 -8.15 10.94
C GLY A 35 -14.70 -8.42 11.80
N TRP A 36 -13.85 -9.35 11.35
CA TRP A 36 -12.60 -9.67 12.02
C TRP A 36 -11.69 -8.45 12.19
N PHE A 37 -11.52 -7.61 11.16
CA PHE A 37 -10.70 -6.40 11.25
C PHE A 37 -11.24 -5.40 12.28
N LYS A 38 -12.57 -5.19 12.32
CA LYS A 38 -13.19 -4.23 13.26
C LYS A 38 -12.96 -4.61 14.72
N ASP A 39 -12.75 -5.90 15.01
CA ASP A 39 -12.42 -6.40 16.35
C ASP A 39 -10.94 -6.20 16.73
N HIS A 40 -10.04 -5.97 15.76
CA HIS A 40 -8.58 -5.84 15.98
C HIS A 40 -8.00 -4.47 15.58
N LYS A 41 -8.85 -3.52 15.17
CA LYS A 41 -8.47 -2.23 14.58
C LYS A 41 -7.58 -1.36 15.47
N ASP A 42 -7.67 -1.51 16.79
CA ASP A 42 -6.98 -0.63 17.74
C ASP A 42 -5.46 -0.71 17.64
N ASP A 43 -4.94 -1.87 17.19
CA ASP A 43 -3.50 -2.13 17.07
C ASP A 43 -2.97 -1.89 15.64
N VAL A 44 -3.80 -1.40 14.70
CA VAL A 44 -3.41 -1.21 13.29
C VAL A 44 -2.20 -0.29 13.16
N ALA A 45 -2.17 0.83 13.86
CA ALA A 45 -1.09 1.80 13.77
C ALA A 45 0.22 1.26 14.35
N GLN A 46 0.15 0.44 15.40
CA GLN A 46 1.30 -0.22 15.98
C GLN A 46 1.81 -1.33 15.05
N GLY A 47 0.96 -2.28 14.69
CA GLY A 47 1.32 -3.46 13.89
C GLY A 47 1.82 -3.09 12.50
N ALA A 48 1.20 -2.10 11.85
CA ALA A 48 1.69 -1.60 10.56
C ALA A 48 3.03 -0.90 10.68
N TRP A 49 3.44 -0.40 11.86
CA TRP A 49 4.71 0.31 12.04
C TRP A 49 5.86 -0.57 12.54
N TYR A 50 5.60 -1.83 12.89
CA TYR A 50 6.63 -2.75 13.35
C TYR A 50 7.75 -3.03 12.33
N PRO A 51 7.49 -3.09 11.01
CA PRO A 51 8.55 -3.15 10.01
C PRO A 51 9.61 -2.05 10.21
N ASP A 52 9.19 -0.80 10.34
CA ASP A 52 10.11 0.35 10.52
C ASP A 52 10.67 0.49 11.94
N ALA A 53 9.87 0.22 12.97
CA ALA A 53 10.24 0.52 14.36
C ALA A 53 10.95 -0.61 15.09
N VAL A 54 10.60 -1.87 14.77
CA VAL A 54 11.02 -3.05 15.53
C VAL A 54 11.91 -3.95 14.69
N ILE A 55 11.45 -4.35 13.51
CA ILE A 55 12.17 -5.29 12.62
C ILE A 55 13.36 -4.58 11.97
N LYS A 56 13.14 -3.35 11.53
CA LYS A 56 14.13 -2.45 10.94
C LYS A 56 14.78 -2.99 9.67
N ASP A 57 14.01 -3.63 8.79
CA ASP A 57 14.47 -4.21 7.53
C ASP A 57 14.38 -3.26 6.31
N MET A 58 14.43 -1.95 6.54
CA MET A 58 14.30 -0.89 5.52
C MET A 58 15.36 -0.93 4.41
N ALA A 59 16.47 -1.65 4.62
CA ALA A 59 17.55 -1.73 3.64
C ALA A 59 17.20 -2.58 2.41
N ASN A 60 16.26 -3.53 2.53
CA ASN A 60 15.97 -4.50 1.47
C ASN A 60 14.50 -4.95 1.38
N SER A 61 13.82 -5.14 2.52
CA SER A 61 12.43 -5.63 2.54
C SER A 61 11.40 -4.57 2.22
N HIS A 62 11.78 -3.29 2.29
CA HIS A 62 10.92 -2.14 2.03
C HIS A 62 11.03 -1.64 0.59
N VAL A 63 11.92 -2.21 -0.21
CA VAL A 63 12.31 -1.68 -1.51
C VAL A 63 12.41 -2.78 -2.57
N LEU A 64 12.27 -2.37 -3.82
CA LEU A 64 12.64 -3.15 -4.99
C LEU A 64 13.16 -2.17 -6.04
N LYS A 65 14.44 -1.83 -5.96
CA LYS A 65 15.07 -0.77 -6.74
C LYS A 65 15.29 -1.24 -8.18
N LEU A 66 14.70 -0.49 -9.11
CA LEU A 66 14.87 -0.69 -10.55
C LEU A 66 15.77 0.40 -11.13
N THR A 67 16.61 0.01 -12.08
CA THR A 67 17.48 0.91 -12.86
C THR A 67 17.25 0.69 -14.35
N PRO A 68 17.10 1.74 -15.19
CA PRO A 68 17.07 1.59 -16.63
C PRO A 68 18.29 0.83 -17.15
N SER A 69 18.11 -0.10 -18.08
CA SER A 69 19.20 -0.87 -18.66
C SER A 69 18.83 -1.33 -20.08
N ASP A 70 19.72 -1.09 -21.05
CA ASP A 70 19.52 -1.53 -22.44
C ASP A 70 19.84 -3.02 -22.64
N ASP A 71 20.58 -3.64 -21.71
CA ASP A 71 21.11 -5.00 -21.83
C ASP A 71 20.22 -6.06 -21.14
N ALA A 72 19.23 -5.63 -20.35
CA ALA A 72 18.34 -6.54 -19.65
C ALA A 72 17.18 -7.05 -20.53
N GLU A 73 16.63 -8.23 -20.22
CA GLU A 73 15.44 -8.78 -20.90
C GLU A 73 14.15 -8.62 -20.09
N ASN A 74 14.20 -7.94 -18.95
CA ASN A 74 13.06 -7.80 -18.05
C ASN A 74 11.91 -7.05 -18.71
N LYS A 75 10.71 -7.64 -18.65
CA LYS A 75 9.49 -7.07 -19.21
C LYS A 75 8.54 -6.62 -18.11
N PHE A 76 7.85 -5.52 -18.35
CA PHE A 76 6.77 -5.05 -17.50
C PHE A 76 5.60 -6.03 -17.52
N LYS A 77 5.16 -6.46 -16.34
CA LYS A 77 3.94 -7.24 -16.14
C LYS A 77 2.70 -6.36 -16.37
N GLN A 78 1.49 -6.92 -16.33
CA GLN A 78 0.26 -6.14 -16.53
C GLN A 78 -0.56 -6.03 -15.25
N LEU A 79 -0.76 -4.81 -14.76
CA LEU A 79 -1.66 -4.52 -13.65
C LEU A 79 -3.11 -4.38 -14.14
N PRO A 80 -4.10 -4.39 -13.23
CA PRO A 80 -5.46 -4.00 -13.58
C PRO A 80 -5.48 -2.59 -14.19
N THR A 81 -6.18 -2.42 -15.32
CA THR A 81 -6.20 -1.16 -16.08
C THR A 81 -6.82 0.02 -15.31
N THR A 82 -7.46 -0.25 -14.18
CA THR A 82 -8.05 0.75 -13.28
C THR A 82 -7.01 1.44 -12.39
N TYR A 83 -5.78 0.92 -12.30
CA TYR A 83 -4.70 1.51 -11.51
C TYR A 83 -4.13 2.74 -12.20
N LEU A 84 -3.95 3.83 -11.45
CA LEU A 84 -3.37 5.05 -12.00
C LEU A 84 -1.88 4.87 -12.28
N ASN A 85 -1.13 4.14 -11.45
CA ASN A 85 0.29 3.84 -11.70
C ASN A 85 0.45 3.07 -13.02
N TYR A 86 -0.47 2.18 -13.34
CA TYR A 86 -0.51 1.49 -14.63
C TYR A 86 -0.75 2.47 -15.79
N GLN A 87 -1.76 3.32 -15.67
CA GLN A 87 -2.11 4.29 -16.72
C GLN A 87 -1.01 5.33 -16.98
N TYR A 88 -0.34 5.81 -15.93
CA TYR A 88 0.82 6.68 -16.08
C TYR A 88 2.02 5.91 -16.64
N GLY A 89 2.30 4.71 -16.14
CA GLY A 89 3.41 3.89 -16.60
C GLY A 89 3.31 3.50 -18.07
N GLU A 90 2.12 3.21 -18.60
CA GLU A 90 1.90 2.93 -20.03
C GLU A 90 2.31 4.11 -20.93
N LYS A 91 2.24 5.33 -20.42
CA LYS A 91 2.69 6.53 -21.16
C LYS A 91 4.19 6.77 -21.01
N SER A 92 4.88 6.10 -20.09
CA SER A 92 6.29 6.38 -19.74
C SER A 92 7.24 6.03 -20.89
N ASP A 93 8.26 6.85 -21.12
CA ASP A 93 9.26 6.56 -22.15
C ASP A 93 10.05 5.29 -21.80
N LEU A 94 10.27 5.06 -20.50
CA LEU A 94 10.94 3.87 -19.98
C LEU A 94 10.11 2.59 -20.10
N ARG A 95 8.82 2.68 -20.45
CA ARG A 95 7.95 1.50 -20.63
C ARG A 95 8.45 0.56 -21.74
N LYS A 96 9.20 1.11 -22.69
CA LYS A 96 9.80 0.40 -23.83
C LYS A 96 11.25 -0.03 -23.58
N SER A 97 11.85 0.47 -22.51
CA SER A 97 13.21 0.14 -22.09
C SER A 97 13.18 -1.07 -21.17
N SER A 98 14.31 -1.78 -21.12
CA SER A 98 14.52 -2.81 -20.11
C SER A 98 15.05 -2.18 -18.81
N PHE A 99 15.13 -2.99 -17.75
CA PHE A 99 15.61 -2.57 -16.44
C PHE A 99 16.31 -3.72 -15.71
N THR A 100 17.20 -3.37 -14.79
CA THR A 100 17.75 -4.30 -13.79
C THR A 100 17.07 -4.09 -12.45
N VAL A 101 17.09 -5.11 -11.62
CA VAL A 101 16.62 -5.07 -10.22
C VAL A 101 17.82 -5.27 -9.31
N ASP A 102 17.91 -4.52 -8.21
CA ASP A 102 18.95 -4.76 -7.21
C ASP A 102 18.78 -6.16 -6.60
N ALA A 103 19.88 -6.92 -6.53
CA ALA A 103 19.86 -8.33 -6.17
C ALA A 103 19.57 -8.58 -4.67
N VAL A 104 19.74 -7.55 -3.82
CA VAL A 104 19.49 -7.69 -2.37
C VAL A 104 18.06 -7.32 -1.98
N ASP A 105 17.33 -6.64 -2.86
CA ASP A 105 15.98 -6.16 -2.60
C ASP A 105 14.94 -7.27 -2.75
N ASN A 106 13.97 -7.33 -1.84
CA ASN A 106 13.06 -8.49 -1.76
C ASN A 106 11.65 -8.13 -1.27
N LEU A 107 11.18 -6.89 -1.50
CA LEU A 107 9.83 -6.48 -1.10
C LEU A 107 8.71 -7.45 -1.56
N PRO A 108 8.66 -7.90 -2.84
CA PRO A 108 7.62 -8.85 -3.27
C PRO A 108 7.69 -10.19 -2.52
N ASP A 109 8.90 -10.69 -2.22
CA ASP A 109 9.12 -11.91 -1.43
C ASP A 109 8.61 -11.74 -0.01
N ARG A 110 8.83 -10.57 0.60
CA ARG A 110 8.32 -10.24 1.92
C ARG A 110 6.79 -10.26 1.96
N CYS A 111 6.14 -9.66 0.96
CA CYS A 111 4.69 -9.66 0.84
C CYS A 111 4.12 -11.08 0.68
N GLU A 112 4.70 -11.89 -0.22
CA GLU A 112 4.26 -13.27 -0.44
C GLU A 112 4.47 -14.13 0.81
N SER A 113 5.63 -14.02 1.46
CA SER A 113 5.94 -14.78 2.67
C SER A 113 4.92 -14.50 3.78
N ILE A 114 4.63 -13.24 4.08
CA ILE A 114 3.66 -12.89 5.13
C ILE A 114 2.24 -13.30 4.70
N ALA A 115 1.87 -13.13 3.43
CA ALA A 115 0.57 -13.55 2.93
C ALA A 115 0.34 -15.06 3.11
N GLN A 116 1.34 -15.90 2.85
CA GLN A 116 1.25 -17.34 3.10
C GLN A 116 1.24 -17.65 4.60
N SER A 117 2.08 -16.97 5.41
CA SER A 117 2.08 -17.15 6.87
C SER A 117 0.71 -16.85 7.50
N VAL A 118 0.00 -15.80 7.07
CA VAL A 118 -1.36 -15.52 7.55
C VAL A 118 -2.30 -16.70 7.27
N ILE A 119 -2.25 -17.28 6.07
CA ILE A 119 -3.11 -18.43 5.70
C ILE A 119 -2.77 -19.63 6.57
N ASP A 120 -1.49 -19.95 6.73
CA ASP A 120 -1.04 -21.10 7.49
C ASP A 120 -1.37 -20.95 8.98
N ASP A 121 -1.18 -19.76 9.55
CA ASP A 121 -1.51 -19.49 10.95
C ASP A 121 -3.01 -19.55 11.23
N LEU A 122 -3.85 -19.08 10.29
CA LEU A 122 -5.31 -19.25 10.38
C LEU A 122 -5.71 -20.73 10.33
N LYS A 123 -5.06 -21.55 9.50
CA LYS A 123 -5.31 -23.00 9.43
C LYS A 123 -4.89 -23.73 10.70
N ILE A 124 -3.73 -23.38 11.26
CA ILE A 124 -3.24 -23.92 12.52
C ILE A 124 -4.19 -23.50 13.64
N GLN A 125 -4.58 -22.22 13.71
CA GLN A 125 -5.53 -21.74 14.70
C GLN A 125 -6.89 -22.48 14.67
N GLU A 126 -7.40 -22.79 13.47
CA GLU A 126 -8.65 -23.55 13.30
C GLU A 126 -8.50 -25.03 13.68
N SER A 127 -7.34 -25.63 13.40
CA SER A 127 -7.13 -27.08 13.56
C SER A 127 -6.66 -27.48 14.96
N GLU A 128 -6.00 -26.59 15.67
CA GLU A 128 -5.47 -26.83 17.01
C GLU A 128 -6.55 -26.72 18.10
N ASP A 129 -6.36 -27.48 19.18
CA ASP A 129 -7.23 -27.37 20.36
C ASP A 129 -7.17 -25.97 20.97
N LYS A 130 -8.32 -25.46 21.42
CA LYS A 130 -8.40 -24.16 22.10
C LYS A 130 -7.48 -24.14 23.34
N GLY A 131 -6.57 -23.18 23.39
CA GLY A 131 -5.57 -23.05 24.46
C GLY A 131 -4.26 -23.81 24.20
N SER A 132 -4.11 -24.44 23.02
CA SER A 132 -2.83 -25.03 22.60
C SER A 132 -1.73 -23.96 22.58
N PRO A 133 -0.57 -24.20 23.21
CA PRO A 133 0.52 -23.23 23.30
C PRO A 133 1.23 -22.99 21.96
N VAL A 134 1.00 -23.84 20.96
CA VAL A 134 1.54 -23.70 19.60
C VAL A 134 0.53 -23.07 18.64
N SER A 135 -0.70 -22.82 19.09
CA SER A 135 -1.73 -22.20 18.26
C SER A 135 -1.52 -20.68 18.17
N PRO A 136 -1.45 -20.11 16.95
CA PRO A 136 -1.40 -18.66 16.76
C PRO A 136 -2.61 -17.97 17.39
N THR A 137 -2.40 -16.81 18.01
CA THR A 137 -3.50 -15.99 18.54
C THR A 137 -4.07 -15.09 17.45
N ALA A 138 -5.30 -14.59 17.65
CA ALA A 138 -5.89 -13.62 16.72
C ALA A 138 -5.04 -12.33 16.62
N ASN A 139 -4.42 -11.91 17.72
CA ASN A 139 -3.48 -10.78 17.73
C ASN A 139 -2.22 -11.05 16.90
N HIS A 140 -1.73 -12.30 16.87
CA HIS A 140 -0.60 -12.67 16.00
C HIS A 140 -0.97 -12.54 14.52
N ILE A 141 -2.12 -13.06 14.14
CA ILE A 141 -2.66 -12.95 12.78
C ILE A 141 -2.87 -11.47 12.41
N ALA A 142 -3.35 -10.65 13.35
CA ALA A 142 -3.51 -9.22 13.16
C ALA A 142 -2.20 -8.51 12.89
N LEU A 143 -1.18 -8.79 13.69
CA LEU A 143 0.15 -8.25 13.47
C LEU A 143 0.65 -8.60 12.06
N LEU A 144 0.53 -9.86 11.63
CA LEU A 144 0.98 -10.27 10.30
C LEU A 144 0.20 -9.55 9.18
N LEU A 145 -1.13 -9.42 9.30
CA LEU A 145 -1.91 -8.67 8.32
C LEU A 145 -1.52 -7.19 8.25
N PHE A 146 -1.30 -6.54 9.40
CA PHE A 146 -0.91 -5.13 9.46
C PHE A 146 0.52 -4.91 8.94
N MET A 147 1.44 -5.84 9.19
CA MET A 147 2.75 -5.83 8.55
C MET A 147 2.64 -6.03 7.04
N LEU A 148 1.75 -6.91 6.57
CA LEU A 148 1.52 -7.12 5.15
C LEU A 148 1.02 -5.84 4.46
N SER A 149 0.09 -5.09 5.08
CA SER A 149 -0.35 -3.81 4.49
C SER A 149 0.76 -2.77 4.46
N HIS A 150 1.69 -2.78 5.43
CA HIS A 150 2.87 -1.92 5.40
C HIS A 150 3.71 -2.16 4.14
N TYR A 151 4.15 -3.40 3.91
CA TYR A 151 5.00 -3.71 2.76
C TYR A 151 4.25 -3.52 1.43
N VAL A 152 2.95 -3.80 1.38
CA VAL A 152 2.13 -3.50 0.20
C VAL A 152 2.09 -2.00 -0.07
N ALA A 153 1.92 -1.16 0.96
CA ALA A 153 1.94 0.29 0.81
C ALA A 153 3.32 0.81 0.38
N ASP A 154 4.41 0.24 0.89
CA ASP A 154 5.76 0.62 0.51
C ASP A 154 6.06 0.33 -0.97
N ALA A 155 5.48 -0.73 -1.55
CA ALA A 155 5.56 -0.97 -2.99
C ALA A 155 4.95 0.17 -3.83
N HIS A 156 4.02 0.92 -3.24
CA HIS A 156 3.35 2.06 -3.85
C HIS A 156 4.01 3.40 -3.54
N MET A 157 5.07 3.42 -2.73
CA MET A 157 5.94 4.58 -2.63
C MET A 157 6.92 4.53 -3.83
N PRO A 158 6.79 5.41 -4.84
CA PRO A 158 7.55 5.29 -6.09
C PRO A 158 9.08 5.29 -5.90
N PHE A 159 9.59 6.07 -4.95
CA PHE A 159 11.02 6.09 -4.65
C PHE A 159 11.51 4.84 -3.92
N HIS A 160 10.65 3.99 -3.35
CA HIS A 160 11.08 2.66 -2.90
C HIS A 160 11.46 1.74 -4.08
N CYS A 161 10.99 2.07 -5.28
CA CYS A 161 11.23 1.30 -6.49
C CYS A 161 12.23 1.96 -7.46
N ASP A 162 12.72 3.16 -7.14
CA ASP A 162 13.65 3.93 -7.96
C ASP A 162 15.06 3.92 -7.35
N SER A 163 16.06 3.50 -8.14
CA SER A 163 17.46 3.45 -7.73
C SER A 163 18.13 4.81 -7.59
N ARG A 164 17.52 5.89 -8.11
CA ARG A 164 17.96 7.26 -7.83
C ARG A 164 17.75 7.53 -6.34
N ARG A 165 18.84 7.80 -5.62
CA ARG A 165 18.90 7.82 -4.15
C ARG A 165 18.17 9.02 -3.51
N PHE A 166 16.87 9.15 -3.71
CA PHE A 166 16.07 10.30 -3.25
C PHE A 166 15.92 10.45 -1.72
N SER A 167 16.48 9.52 -0.95
CA SER A 167 16.70 9.64 0.49
C SER A 167 17.99 10.41 0.86
N GLU A 168 18.88 10.64 -0.11
CA GLU A 168 20.07 11.49 0.03
C GLU A 168 19.78 12.93 -0.41
N GLY A 169 20.76 13.82 -0.24
CA GLY A 169 20.65 15.22 -0.66
C GLY A 169 19.58 15.97 0.11
N MET A 170 18.53 16.45 -0.59
CA MET A 170 17.41 17.13 0.06
C MET A 170 16.42 16.19 0.76
N ASP A 171 16.62 14.87 0.67
CA ASP A 171 15.71 13.83 1.15
C ASP A 171 14.28 14.05 0.64
N LEU A 172 14.11 14.05 -0.68
CA LEU A 172 12.81 14.21 -1.32
C LEU A 172 11.86 13.07 -0.89
N HIS A 173 12.40 11.87 -0.69
CA HIS A 173 11.67 10.72 -0.19
C HIS A 173 11.04 11.02 1.17
N GLY A 174 11.83 11.32 2.18
CA GLY A 174 11.32 11.63 3.52
C GLY A 174 10.39 12.85 3.52
N TYR A 175 10.66 13.84 2.67
CA TYR A 175 9.84 15.04 2.55
C TYR A 175 8.43 14.76 2.01
N ILE A 176 8.29 13.93 0.97
CA ILE A 176 6.97 13.56 0.42
C ILE A 176 6.17 12.72 1.42
N GLU A 177 6.81 11.73 2.04
CA GLU A 177 6.13 10.92 3.05
C GLU A 177 5.62 11.78 4.22
N GLY A 178 6.42 12.78 4.64
CA GLY A 178 6.00 13.77 5.63
C GLY A 178 4.78 14.57 5.19
N LYS A 179 4.72 15.00 3.92
CA LYS A 179 3.54 15.71 3.40
C LYS A 179 2.28 14.86 3.43
N TRP A 180 2.37 13.56 3.11
CA TRP A 180 1.23 12.66 3.18
C TRP A 180 0.77 12.44 4.63
N GLU A 181 1.70 12.24 5.55
CA GLU A 181 1.43 12.11 6.98
C GLU A 181 0.74 13.35 7.55
N ASP A 182 1.24 14.54 7.20
CA ASP A 182 0.69 15.82 7.65
C ASP A 182 -0.74 16.02 7.15
N GLN A 183 -1.04 15.64 5.91
CA GLN A 183 -2.40 15.66 5.36
C GLN A 183 -3.32 14.74 6.17
N ILE A 184 -2.88 13.51 6.45
CA ILE A 184 -3.67 12.53 7.20
C ILE A 184 -3.94 13.04 8.61
N LYS A 185 -2.91 13.46 9.35
CA LYS A 185 -3.06 13.97 10.72
C LYS A 185 -3.90 15.25 10.81
N ARG A 186 -3.87 16.10 9.77
CA ARG A 186 -4.72 17.30 9.69
C ARG A 186 -6.21 16.95 9.64
N PHE A 187 -6.58 15.92 8.90
CA PHE A 187 -7.99 15.57 8.66
C PHE A 187 -8.50 14.42 9.52
N TYR A 188 -7.63 13.57 10.06
CA TYR A 188 -7.96 12.40 10.87
C TYR A 188 -7.18 12.48 12.19
N PRO A 189 -7.79 13.04 13.25
CA PRO A 189 -7.13 13.22 14.54
C PRO A 189 -6.66 11.89 15.13
N VAL A 190 -5.51 11.95 15.80
CA VAL A 190 -4.84 10.83 16.43
C VAL A 190 -4.89 10.99 17.95
N ASP A 191 -5.21 9.90 18.64
CA ASP A 191 -5.05 9.71 20.07
C ASP A 191 -3.58 9.33 20.33
N GLU A 192 -2.72 10.33 20.55
CA GLU A 192 -1.27 10.12 20.67
C GLU A 192 -0.89 9.24 21.87
N ASP A 193 -1.66 9.30 22.96
CA ASP A 193 -1.41 8.52 24.18
C ASP A 193 -1.60 7.02 23.95
N ASN A 194 -2.54 6.66 23.07
CA ASN A 194 -2.87 5.28 22.73
C ASN A 194 -2.41 4.89 21.32
N ASP A 195 -1.70 5.78 20.64
CA ASP A 195 -1.10 5.55 19.33
C ASP A 195 -2.08 5.06 18.26
N ARG A 196 -3.31 5.62 18.25
CA ARG A 196 -4.40 5.19 17.36
C ARG A 196 -5.21 6.38 16.83
N PHE A 197 -6.07 6.15 15.84
CA PHE A 197 -7.03 7.19 15.42
C PHE A 197 -8.20 7.28 16.40
N PHE A 198 -8.84 8.45 16.46
CA PHE A 198 -10.21 8.52 16.96
C PHE A 198 -11.13 7.87 15.93
N TYR A 199 -12.05 7.01 16.38
CA TYR A 199 -12.94 6.28 15.47
C TYR A 199 -14.32 6.91 15.37
N ASP A 200 -14.95 6.76 14.20
CA ASP A 200 -16.37 7.01 14.01
C ASP A 200 -17.21 5.83 14.53
N ARG A 201 -18.54 5.89 14.32
CA ARG A 201 -19.47 4.86 14.79
C ARG A 201 -19.27 3.51 14.08
N ASP A 202 -18.67 3.53 12.89
CA ASP A 202 -18.45 2.34 12.06
C ASP A 202 -17.07 1.72 12.32
N GLY A 203 -16.25 2.37 13.16
CA GLY A 203 -14.93 1.90 13.56
C GLY A 203 -13.80 2.36 12.64
N TYR A 204 -14.01 3.37 11.79
CA TYR A 204 -12.98 3.94 10.92
C TYR A 204 -12.42 5.24 11.48
N PRO A 205 -11.23 5.70 11.04
CA PRO A 205 -10.69 7.00 11.42
C PRO A 205 -11.70 8.12 11.21
N SER A 206 -12.06 8.79 12.29
CA SER A 206 -13.06 9.85 12.32
C SER A 206 -12.47 11.12 11.74
N ARG A 207 -13.07 11.63 10.66
CA ARG A 207 -12.64 12.89 10.07
C ARG A 207 -12.96 14.06 11.00
N ALA A 208 -12.00 14.94 11.22
CA ALA A 208 -12.20 16.22 11.89
C ALA A 208 -13.31 17.02 11.19
N LYS A 209 -14.17 17.67 11.96
CA LYS A 209 -15.32 18.46 11.46
C LYS A 209 -15.19 19.92 11.86
N GLY A 210 -15.70 20.81 11.01
CA GLY A 210 -15.71 22.25 11.24
C GLY A 210 -15.62 23.00 9.92
N SER A 211 -16.32 24.13 9.78
CA SER A 211 -16.51 24.80 8.48
C SER A 211 -15.21 25.08 7.70
N GLY A 212 -14.14 25.50 8.38
CA GLY A 212 -12.82 25.69 7.75
C GLY A 212 -12.13 24.38 7.35
N ILE A 213 -12.13 23.39 8.25
CA ILE A 213 -11.53 22.06 8.00
C ILE A 213 -12.28 21.33 6.87
N ASP A 214 -13.60 21.45 6.82
CA ASP A 214 -14.44 20.86 5.79
C ASP A 214 -14.15 21.46 4.42
N GLN A 215 -13.97 22.79 4.33
CA GLN A 215 -13.56 23.46 3.09
C GLN A 215 -12.17 23.03 2.65
N ASP A 216 -11.20 23.03 3.57
CA ASP A 216 -9.82 22.60 3.28
C ASP A 216 -9.78 21.14 2.78
N TYR A 217 -10.60 20.27 3.37
CA TYR A 217 -10.70 18.87 2.95
C TYR A 217 -11.20 18.75 1.52
N GLN A 218 -12.21 19.53 1.10
CA GLN A 218 -12.74 19.45 -0.26
C GLN A 218 -11.69 19.74 -1.34
N SER A 219 -10.68 20.55 -1.04
CA SER A 219 -9.55 20.84 -1.94
C SER A 219 -8.31 19.98 -1.70
N SER A 220 -8.38 18.96 -0.84
CA SER A 220 -7.22 18.15 -0.44
C SER A 220 -6.94 16.97 -1.38
N ILE A 221 -5.70 16.47 -1.31
CA ILE A 221 -5.31 15.20 -1.95
C ILE A 221 -6.19 14.05 -1.44
N LEU A 222 -6.49 14.00 -0.13
CA LEU A 222 -7.26 12.89 0.46
C LEU A 222 -8.71 12.84 -0.07
N LYS A 223 -9.33 14.00 -0.30
CA LYS A 223 -10.63 14.06 -0.95
C LYS A 223 -10.59 13.57 -2.39
N THR A 224 -9.53 13.92 -3.12
CA THR A 224 -9.33 13.44 -4.50
C THR A 224 -9.10 11.93 -4.54
N VAL A 225 -8.36 11.37 -3.57
CA VAL A 225 -8.22 9.91 -3.38
C VAL A 225 -9.58 9.25 -3.10
N GLU A 226 -10.41 9.86 -2.24
CA GLU A 226 -11.76 9.36 -1.94
C GLU A 226 -12.66 9.36 -3.19
N ASP A 227 -12.65 10.44 -3.97
CA ASP A 227 -13.40 10.52 -5.23
C ASP A 227 -12.92 9.48 -6.24
N GLU A 228 -11.60 9.37 -6.42
CA GLU A 228 -11.00 8.39 -7.32
C GLU A 228 -11.42 6.96 -6.95
N LEU A 229 -11.34 6.59 -5.67
CA LEU A 229 -11.74 5.25 -5.23
C LEU A 229 -13.24 5.01 -5.37
N ARG A 230 -14.09 6.00 -5.06
CA ARG A 230 -15.55 5.88 -5.22
C ARG A 230 -15.91 5.57 -6.67
N ASP A 231 -15.29 6.27 -7.61
CA ASP A 231 -15.66 6.21 -9.03
C ASP A 231 -14.95 5.07 -9.76
N ARG A 232 -13.80 4.63 -9.25
CA ARG A 232 -13.03 3.50 -9.78
C ARG A 232 -13.73 2.17 -9.49
N ARG A 233 -13.84 1.32 -10.52
CA ARG A 233 -14.27 -0.07 -10.36
C ARG A 233 -13.21 -0.90 -9.61
N PHE A 234 -13.59 -1.51 -8.49
CA PHE A 234 -12.74 -2.51 -7.84
C PHE A 234 -12.69 -3.79 -8.67
N VAL A 235 -11.48 -4.21 -9.03
CA VAL A 235 -11.21 -5.48 -9.73
C VAL A 235 -10.67 -6.47 -8.71
N LEU A 236 -10.96 -7.77 -8.80
CA LEU A 236 -10.39 -8.79 -7.90
C LEU A 236 -9.16 -9.52 -8.47
N SER A 237 -9.00 -9.58 -9.80
CA SER A 237 -7.87 -10.25 -10.46
C SER A 237 -6.56 -9.50 -10.27
N TRP A 238 -5.42 -10.19 -10.28
CA TRP A 238 -4.08 -9.59 -10.18
C TRP A 238 -3.63 -8.79 -11.42
N GLY A 239 -4.45 -8.73 -12.46
CA GLY A 239 -4.02 -8.30 -13.80
C GLY A 239 -3.70 -9.51 -14.66
N LYS A 240 -3.05 -9.28 -15.81
CA LYS A 240 -2.73 -10.36 -16.75
C LYS A 240 -1.38 -10.97 -16.41
N ASP A 241 -1.30 -12.30 -16.45
CA ASP A 241 -0.09 -13.10 -16.22
C ASP A 241 0.50 -12.96 -14.80
N ASN A 242 -0.29 -12.48 -13.84
CA ASN A 242 0.04 -12.45 -12.41
C ASN A 242 -0.79 -13.50 -11.66
N ASN A 243 -0.17 -14.43 -10.94
CA ASN A 243 -0.87 -15.58 -10.36
C ASN A 243 -0.98 -15.54 -8.83
N ASN A 244 -0.08 -14.83 -8.15
CA ASN A 244 0.03 -14.79 -6.70
C ASN A 244 0.39 -13.38 -6.20
N VAL A 245 0.60 -13.23 -4.89
CA VAL A 245 0.93 -11.93 -4.29
C VAL A 245 2.30 -11.48 -4.78
N TRP A 246 3.27 -12.38 -4.88
CA TRP A 246 4.60 -12.08 -5.42
C TRP A 246 4.55 -11.45 -6.82
N ASP A 247 3.81 -12.09 -7.74
CA ASP A 247 3.69 -11.63 -9.12
C ASP A 247 3.07 -10.24 -9.19
N PHE A 248 1.99 -10.06 -8.42
CA PHE A 248 1.27 -8.80 -8.34
C PHE A 248 2.15 -7.70 -7.75
N MET A 249 2.81 -7.94 -6.61
CA MET A 249 3.66 -6.95 -5.96
C MET A 249 4.90 -6.61 -6.79
N SER A 250 5.47 -7.59 -7.50
CA SER A 250 6.51 -7.33 -8.49
C SER A 250 6.02 -6.40 -9.60
N ALA A 251 4.81 -6.61 -10.11
CA ALA A 251 4.21 -5.71 -11.10
C ALA A 251 3.98 -4.31 -10.50
N ILE A 252 3.47 -4.20 -9.27
CA ILE A 252 3.29 -2.92 -8.58
C ILE A 252 4.62 -2.16 -8.50
N CYS A 253 5.70 -2.79 -8.03
CA CYS A 253 7.01 -2.15 -7.96
C CYS A 253 7.50 -1.64 -9.33
N GLN A 254 7.29 -2.41 -10.40
CA GLN A 254 7.65 -2.00 -11.75
C GLN A 254 6.90 -0.72 -12.20
N TYR A 255 5.61 -0.58 -11.89
CA TYR A 255 4.85 0.62 -12.26
C TYR A 255 5.06 1.79 -11.30
N SER A 256 5.35 1.52 -10.02
CA SER A 256 5.81 2.54 -9.07
C SER A 256 7.15 3.14 -9.50
N TYR A 257 8.08 2.32 -9.98
CA TYR A 257 9.30 2.78 -10.65
C TYR A 257 8.98 3.71 -11.83
N LEU A 258 8.10 3.30 -12.75
CA LEU A 258 7.72 4.15 -13.88
C LEU A 258 7.05 5.46 -13.43
N LEU A 259 6.20 5.42 -12.39
CA LEU A 259 5.56 6.61 -11.83
C LEU A 259 6.60 7.58 -11.27
N SER A 260 7.66 7.08 -10.61
CA SER A 260 8.77 7.90 -10.14
C SER A 260 9.41 8.70 -11.28
N TYR A 261 9.66 8.07 -12.44
CA TYR A 261 10.18 8.75 -13.62
C TYR A 261 9.18 9.67 -14.32
N CYS A 262 7.87 9.46 -14.11
CA CYS A 262 6.87 10.43 -14.54
C CYS A 262 6.94 11.70 -13.69
N PHE A 263 7.22 11.57 -12.40
CA PHE A 263 7.22 12.67 -11.44
C PHE A 263 8.55 13.43 -11.41
N VAL A 264 9.66 12.71 -11.51
CA VAL A 264 11.01 13.26 -11.58
C VAL A 264 11.67 12.70 -12.84
N ALA A 265 11.87 13.55 -13.85
CA ALA A 265 12.43 13.13 -15.15
C ALA A 265 13.86 12.59 -15.02
N THR A 266 14.31 11.88 -16.05
CA THR A 266 15.56 11.07 -16.06
C THR A 266 16.83 11.87 -15.75
N GLU A 267 16.86 13.14 -16.10
CA GLU A 267 17.99 14.06 -15.90
C GLU A 267 18.12 14.56 -14.44
N TYR A 268 17.11 14.28 -13.61
CA TYR A 268 17.08 14.69 -12.22
C TYR A 268 17.32 13.51 -11.27
N ASP A 269 18.12 13.76 -10.25
CA ASP A 269 18.43 12.83 -9.16
C ASP A 269 18.67 13.57 -7.83
N HIS A 270 19.09 12.84 -6.81
CA HIS A 270 19.37 13.36 -5.47
C HIS A 270 20.40 14.51 -5.41
N THR A 271 21.23 14.71 -6.45
CA THR A 271 22.27 15.74 -6.47
C THR A 271 21.77 17.08 -7.00
N ASN A 272 20.70 17.10 -7.79
CA ASN A 272 20.22 18.30 -8.48
C ASN A 272 18.74 18.62 -8.22
N VAL A 273 18.03 17.76 -7.49
CA VAL A 273 16.70 18.04 -6.96
C VAL A 273 16.81 18.89 -5.69
N THR A 274 16.00 19.93 -5.61
CA THR A 274 16.02 20.93 -4.54
C THR A 274 14.62 21.23 -4.03
N ARG A 275 14.53 21.88 -2.86
CA ARG A 275 13.25 22.27 -2.25
C ARG A 275 12.42 23.23 -3.11
N THR A 276 13.02 23.88 -4.11
CA THR A 276 12.34 24.87 -4.96
C THR A 276 11.90 24.32 -6.31
N ASN A 277 12.47 23.21 -6.80
CA ASN A 277 12.17 22.71 -8.15
C ASN A 277 11.39 21.38 -8.19
N TRP A 278 11.39 20.60 -7.10
CA TRP A 278 10.91 19.21 -7.08
C TRP A 278 9.48 18.99 -7.57
N GLN A 279 8.59 20.00 -7.47
CA GLN A 279 7.19 19.89 -7.89
C GLN A 279 6.97 19.97 -9.41
N SER A 280 8.02 20.28 -10.17
CA SER A 280 7.95 20.59 -11.60
C SER A 280 9.01 19.86 -12.43
N LEU A 281 9.57 18.77 -11.89
CA LEU A 281 10.68 18.04 -12.53
C LEU A 281 10.23 16.94 -13.49
N GLY A 282 8.92 16.74 -13.64
CA GLY A 282 8.37 15.69 -14.46
C GLY A 282 7.10 16.13 -15.16
N ARG A 283 6.39 15.16 -15.72
CA ARG A 283 5.18 15.36 -16.52
C ARG A 283 3.89 15.29 -15.72
N ILE A 284 3.96 14.85 -14.47
CA ILE A 284 2.82 14.81 -13.55
C ILE A 284 3.10 15.71 -12.35
N SER A 285 2.03 16.31 -11.83
CA SER A 285 2.06 17.09 -10.60
C SER A 285 2.23 16.23 -9.36
N PHE A 286 2.57 16.87 -8.24
CA PHE A 286 2.60 16.21 -6.94
C PHE A 286 1.25 15.62 -6.53
N ASP A 287 0.15 16.29 -6.88
CA ASP A 287 -1.20 15.82 -6.54
C ASP A 287 -1.55 14.56 -7.34
N GLU A 288 -1.26 14.53 -8.65
CA GLU A 288 -1.43 13.34 -9.49
C GLU A 288 -0.58 12.17 -8.99
N PHE A 289 0.69 12.42 -8.66
CA PHE A 289 1.60 11.43 -8.07
C PHE A 289 1.06 10.86 -6.75
N SER A 290 0.56 11.74 -5.87
CA SER A 290 0.03 11.37 -4.56
C SER A 290 -1.27 10.58 -4.69
N VAL A 291 -2.20 11.03 -5.52
CA VAL A 291 -3.47 10.33 -5.75
C VAL A 291 -3.22 8.95 -6.33
N ALA A 292 -2.33 8.83 -7.31
CA ALA A 292 -1.98 7.54 -7.90
C ALA A 292 -1.39 6.58 -6.87
N SER A 293 -0.36 7.03 -6.12
CA SER A 293 0.30 6.22 -5.10
C SER A 293 -0.66 5.76 -4.00
N ILE A 294 -1.45 6.68 -3.44
CA ILE A 294 -2.30 6.43 -2.27
C ILE A 294 -3.54 5.62 -2.65
N SER A 295 -4.24 5.96 -3.74
CA SER A 295 -5.44 5.22 -4.16
C SER A 295 -5.11 3.79 -4.59
N ASP A 296 -4.02 3.60 -5.33
CA ASP A 296 -3.57 2.27 -5.77
C ASP A 296 -3.07 1.43 -4.58
N ALA A 297 -2.45 2.04 -3.57
CA ALA A 297 -2.10 1.38 -2.31
C ALA A 297 -3.33 0.84 -1.58
N ILE A 298 -4.38 1.64 -1.44
CA ILE A 298 -5.65 1.23 -0.80
C ILE A 298 -6.26 0.03 -1.54
N ASP A 299 -6.37 0.11 -2.87
CA ASP A 299 -6.91 -0.98 -3.69
C ASP A 299 -6.02 -2.25 -3.61
N SER A 300 -4.70 -2.11 -3.55
CA SER A 300 -3.78 -3.24 -3.43
C SER A 300 -3.87 -3.92 -2.07
N ILE A 301 -3.91 -3.17 -0.97
CA ILE A 301 -4.07 -3.75 0.38
C ILE A 301 -5.40 -4.50 0.44
N ALA A 302 -6.49 -3.88 -0.02
CA ALA A 302 -7.82 -4.49 -0.06
C ALA A 302 -7.81 -5.81 -0.85
N ARG A 303 -7.18 -5.81 -2.03
CA ARG A 303 -7.06 -6.98 -2.91
C ARG A 303 -6.24 -8.10 -2.27
N VAL A 304 -5.08 -7.78 -1.71
CA VAL A 304 -4.16 -8.74 -1.11
C VAL A 304 -4.79 -9.39 0.12
N TRP A 305 -5.30 -8.57 1.06
CA TRP A 305 -5.99 -9.07 2.25
C TRP A 305 -7.21 -9.92 1.89
N PHE A 306 -8.06 -9.44 0.97
CA PHE A 306 -9.22 -10.21 0.52
C PHE A 306 -8.81 -11.56 -0.08
N SER A 307 -7.76 -11.60 -0.91
CA SER A 307 -7.33 -12.86 -1.51
C SER A 307 -6.73 -13.83 -0.49
N VAL A 308 -5.98 -13.34 0.48
CA VAL A 308 -5.44 -14.14 1.60
C VAL A 308 -6.59 -14.75 2.40
N TRP A 309 -7.54 -13.90 2.82
CA TRP A 309 -8.68 -14.32 3.64
C TRP A 309 -9.60 -15.29 2.90
N ARG A 310 -9.90 -15.01 1.63
CA ARG A 310 -10.70 -15.90 0.78
C ARG A 310 -10.06 -17.28 0.66
N ARG A 311 -8.74 -17.37 0.43
CA ARG A 311 -8.04 -18.66 0.31
C ARG A 311 -8.17 -19.49 1.59
N TYR A 312 -8.09 -18.85 2.76
CA TYR A 312 -8.33 -19.53 4.04
C TYR A 312 -9.78 -20.02 4.16
N LEU A 313 -10.77 -19.16 3.89
CA LEU A 313 -12.18 -19.54 4.01
C LEU A 313 -12.61 -20.60 2.98
N GLU A 314 -12.02 -20.61 1.79
CA GLU A 314 -12.24 -21.67 0.81
C GLU A 314 -11.72 -23.01 1.32
N TRP A 315 -10.50 -23.05 1.88
CA TRP A 315 -9.96 -24.26 2.51
C TRP A 315 -10.83 -24.76 3.66
N LYS A 316 -11.41 -23.87 4.47
CA LYS A 316 -12.26 -24.24 5.63
C LYS A 316 -13.57 -24.93 5.21
N ILE A 317 -14.02 -24.74 3.98
CA ILE A 317 -15.26 -25.31 3.45
C ILE A 317 -15.03 -26.68 2.77
N GLU A 318 -13.78 -26.97 2.38
CA GLU A 318 -13.36 -28.24 1.77
C GLU A 318 -13.21 -29.37 2.80
#